data_AF-A0A7V8LKL6-F1
#
_entry.id   AF-A0A7V8LKL6-F1
#
_cell.length_a   1.000
_cell.length_b   1.000
_cell.length_c   1.000
_cell.angle_alpha   90.00
_cell.angle_beta   90.00
_cell.angle_gamma   90.00
#
_symmetry.space_group_name_H-M   'P 1'
#
loop_
_entity.id
_entity.type
_entity.pdbx_description
1 polymer ?
#
loop_
_entity_poly.entity_id
_entity_poly.type
_entity_poly.pdbx_seq_one_letter_code
_entity_poly.pdbx_strand_id
1 'polypeptide(L)'
;MLTRFCAAPAIMAVVAAGCPPLALAEPDPLTADMAFEQRAPLQSCGRLRMLPPSHDIPPDYLNCMRRARASGTGAELVTTVANFFLEDTTTYYRVYDANRDVEVFVDSHDRGNPGVSHYFCAIPDTDLSFEPPSC
;
A
#
# COMPACT_ATOMS: atom_id res chain seq x y z
N MET A 1 -60.52 43.57 19.61
CA MET A 1 -60.41 44.93 19.05
C MET A 1 -59.55 44.86 17.80
N LEU A 2 -60.10 45.45 16.74
CA LEU A 2 -59.63 45.87 15.42
C LEU A 2 -58.30 45.37 14.78
N THR A 3 -58.55 44.90 13.56
CA THR A 3 -57.81 44.72 12.30
C THR A 3 -56.94 45.87 11.77
N ARG A 4 -56.14 45.51 10.72
CA ARG A 4 -55.54 46.30 9.59
C ARG A 4 -54.04 46.59 9.73
N PHE A 5 -53.19 46.58 8.70
CA PHE A 5 -53.29 46.29 7.25
C PHE A 5 -51.86 46.06 6.71
N CYS A 6 -51.78 45.43 5.54
CA CYS A 6 -50.64 45.21 4.65
C CYS A 6 -49.61 46.35 4.53
N ALA A 7 -48.33 45.99 4.36
CA ALA A 7 -47.42 46.60 3.39
C ALA A 7 -46.19 45.70 3.15
N ALA A 8 -46.07 45.15 1.95
CA ALA A 8 -44.81 44.64 1.45
C ALA A 8 -43.96 45.82 0.94
N PRO A 9 -42.65 45.80 1.21
CA PRO A 9 -41.65 45.98 0.15
C PRO A 9 -40.58 44.88 0.27
N ALA A 10 -40.34 44.08 -0.77
CA ALA A 10 -39.39 44.34 -1.85
C ALA A 10 -37.91 44.37 -1.40
N ILE A 11 -37.11 43.47 -2.02
CA ILE A 11 -35.64 43.55 -2.24
C ILE A 11 -34.80 43.08 -1.02
N MET A 12 -33.84 42.13 -1.08
CA MET A 12 -32.92 41.68 -2.13
C MET A 12 -32.81 40.16 -2.22
N ALA A 13 -32.75 39.65 -3.44
CA ALA A 13 -32.04 38.42 -3.74
C ALA A 13 -30.54 38.67 -3.48
N VAL A 14 -29.98 38.06 -2.44
CA VAL A 14 -28.53 37.92 -2.34
C VAL A 14 -28.14 36.78 -3.25
N VAL A 15 -27.76 37.13 -4.48
CA VAL A 15 -26.95 36.26 -5.33
C VAL A 15 -25.59 36.17 -4.64
N ALA A 16 -25.41 35.14 -3.81
CA ALA A 16 -24.08 34.71 -3.42
C ALA A 16 -23.44 34.11 -4.67
N ALA A 17 -22.78 34.98 -5.45
CA ALA A 17 -21.93 34.61 -6.55
C ALA A 17 -20.94 33.54 -6.07
N GLY A 18 -20.89 32.44 -6.82
CA GLY A 18 -20.24 31.22 -6.42
C GLY A 18 -18.76 31.39 -6.09
N CYS A 19 -18.38 30.95 -4.89
CA CYS A 19 -17.12 30.25 -4.78
C CYS A 19 -17.31 28.91 -5.51
N PRO A 20 -16.59 28.61 -6.60
CA PRO A 20 -16.51 27.23 -7.04
C PRO A 20 -15.97 26.43 -5.85
N PRO A 21 -16.51 25.22 -5.56
CA PRO A 21 -15.85 24.35 -4.61
C PRO A 21 -14.40 24.21 -5.06
N LEU A 22 -13.46 24.56 -4.17
CA LEU A 22 -12.05 24.23 -4.37
C LEU A 22 -12.05 22.79 -4.82
N ALA A 23 -11.68 22.56 -6.09
CA ALA A 23 -11.42 21.23 -6.58
C ALA A 23 -10.45 20.64 -5.57
N LEU A 24 -10.93 19.66 -4.80
CA LEU A 24 -10.08 18.86 -3.93
C LEU A 24 -9.03 18.30 -4.88
N ALA A 25 -7.83 18.89 -4.88
CA ALA A 25 -6.71 18.34 -5.59
C ALA A 25 -6.64 16.89 -5.11
N GLU A 26 -6.75 15.95 -6.04
CA GLU A 26 -6.49 14.55 -5.72
C GLU A 26 -5.16 14.53 -4.99
N PRO A 27 -5.09 13.96 -3.77
CA PRO A 27 -3.85 13.96 -3.01
C PRO A 27 -2.76 13.38 -3.90
N ASP A 28 -1.64 14.11 -4.01
CA ASP A 28 -0.50 13.66 -4.81
C ASP A 28 -0.20 12.19 -4.46
N PRO A 29 0.03 11.34 -5.48
CA PRO A 29 0.29 9.93 -5.23
C PRO A 29 1.47 9.79 -4.26
N LEU A 30 1.23 9.07 -3.16
CA LEU A 30 2.25 8.82 -2.14
C LEU A 30 3.51 8.24 -2.79
N THR A 31 4.67 8.82 -2.50
CA THR A 31 5.95 8.21 -2.87
C THR A 31 6.08 6.84 -2.22
N ALA A 32 6.88 5.95 -2.80
CA ALA A 32 7.06 4.60 -2.27
C ALA A 32 7.59 4.60 -0.82
N ASP A 33 8.51 5.51 -0.47
CA ASP A 33 8.99 5.67 0.90
C ASP A 33 7.88 6.13 1.86
N MET A 34 7.09 7.13 1.48
CA MET A 34 5.94 7.55 2.30
C MET A 34 4.90 6.45 2.43
N ALA A 35 4.64 5.71 1.35
CA ALA A 35 3.73 4.60 1.35
C ALA A 35 4.20 3.50 2.30
N PHE A 36 5.51 3.21 2.35
CA PHE A 36 6.11 2.23 3.26
C PHE A 36 5.99 2.69 4.73
N GLU A 37 6.42 3.91 5.04
CA GLU A 37 6.41 4.47 6.40
C GLU A 37 5.00 4.58 7.00
N GLN A 38 3.99 4.84 6.17
CA GLN A 38 2.59 4.97 6.61
C GLN A 38 1.89 3.61 6.77
N ARG A 39 2.54 2.47 6.47
CA ARG A 39 1.86 1.17 6.56
C ARG A 39 1.65 0.72 7.99
N ALA A 40 0.43 0.25 8.24
CA ALA A 40 0.10 -0.44 9.47
C ALA A 40 0.93 -1.75 9.59
N PRO A 41 1.42 -2.08 10.79
CA PRO A 41 2.09 -3.35 11.03
C PRO A 41 1.13 -4.52 10.82
N LEU A 42 1.64 -5.61 10.24
CA LEU A 42 0.90 -6.86 10.04
C LEU A 42 1.48 -7.98 10.90
N GLN A 43 0.75 -9.09 11.00
CA GLN A 43 1.28 -10.31 11.60
C GLN A 43 2.53 -10.75 10.81
N SER A 44 3.64 -11.01 11.51
CA SER A 44 4.83 -11.52 10.86
C SER A 44 4.68 -13.00 10.50
N CYS A 45 5.01 -13.35 9.28
CA CYS A 45 5.29 -14.72 8.84
C CYS A 45 6.78 -15.08 8.91
N GLY A 46 7.61 -14.13 9.34
CA GLY A 46 9.04 -14.30 9.60
C GLY A 46 9.92 -13.38 8.77
N ARG A 47 11.22 -13.46 9.06
CA ARG A 47 12.28 -12.79 8.30
C ARG A 47 13.30 -13.82 7.85
N LEU A 48 13.55 -13.88 6.55
CA LEU A 48 14.44 -14.86 5.93
C LEU A 48 15.61 -14.14 5.27
N ARG A 49 16.83 -14.62 5.49
CA ARG A 49 18.00 -14.21 4.72
C ARG A 49 18.43 -15.36 3.81
N MET A 50 18.51 -15.11 2.52
CA MET A 50 18.88 -16.10 1.51
C MET A 50 20.24 -15.73 0.92
N LEU A 51 21.03 -16.76 0.60
CA LEU A 51 22.37 -16.63 0.04
C LEU A 51 22.40 -17.32 -1.34
N PRO A 52 23.17 -16.79 -2.31
CA PRO A 52 23.33 -17.45 -3.60
C PRO A 52 23.85 -18.88 -3.42
N PRO A 53 23.38 -19.86 -4.22
CA PRO A 53 22.53 -19.73 -5.41
C PRO A 53 21.02 -19.92 -5.15
N SER A 54 20.61 -20.19 -3.91
CA SER A 54 19.20 -20.49 -3.61
C SER A 54 18.48 -19.25 -3.13
N HIS A 55 17.44 -18.85 -3.87
CA HIS A 55 16.55 -17.76 -3.51
C HIS A 55 15.11 -18.24 -3.26
N ASP A 56 14.96 -19.54 -2.96
CA ASP A 56 13.65 -20.14 -2.75
C ASP A 56 13.15 -19.87 -1.34
N ILE A 57 11.95 -19.31 -1.24
CA ILE A 57 11.28 -19.11 0.04
C ILE A 57 10.76 -20.47 0.55
N PRO A 58 11.15 -20.91 1.76
CA PRO A 58 10.69 -22.20 2.27
C PRO A 58 9.16 -22.25 2.41
N PRO A 59 8.53 -23.42 2.18
CA PRO A 59 7.07 -23.56 2.17
C PRO A 59 6.36 -23.10 3.44
N ASP A 60 7.02 -23.12 4.60
CA ASP A 60 6.42 -22.71 5.87
C ASP A 60 6.09 -21.21 5.92
N TYR A 61 6.96 -20.36 5.37
CA TYR A 61 6.71 -18.92 5.24
C TYR A 61 5.55 -18.67 4.28
N LEU A 62 5.52 -19.37 3.15
CA LEU A 62 4.44 -19.30 2.15
C LEU A 62 3.10 -19.80 2.72
N ASN A 63 3.12 -20.89 3.48
CA ASN A 63 1.94 -21.43 4.16
C ASN A 63 1.38 -20.44 5.18
N CYS A 64 2.25 -19.73 5.91
CA CYS A 64 1.83 -18.68 6.83
C CYS A 64 1.10 -17.55 6.09
N MET A 65 1.69 -17.03 5.01
CA MET A 65 1.08 -15.96 4.20
C MET A 65 -0.27 -16.41 3.62
N ARG A 66 -0.35 -17.64 3.09
CA ARG A 66 -1.59 -18.22 2.57
C ARG A 66 -2.69 -18.34 3.63
N ARG A 67 -2.35 -18.81 4.84
CA ARG A 67 -3.31 -18.89 5.95
C ARG A 67 -3.82 -17.51 6.35
N ALA A 68 -2.92 -16.54 6.52
CA ALA A 68 -3.27 -15.18 6.93
C ALA A 68 -4.15 -14.46 5.89
N ARG A 69 -3.90 -14.71 4.60
CA ARG A 69 -4.73 -14.28 3.48
C ARG A 69 -6.13 -14.90 3.56
N ALA A 70 -6.21 -16.22 3.74
CA ALA A 70 -7.48 -16.93 3.82
C ALA A 70 -8.33 -16.53 5.03
N SER A 71 -7.69 -16.19 6.16
CA SER A 71 -8.37 -15.70 7.36
C SER A 71 -8.71 -14.21 7.31
N GLY A 72 -8.20 -13.46 6.32
CA GLY A 72 -8.35 -12.00 6.25
C GLY A 72 -7.64 -11.23 7.36
N THR A 73 -6.72 -11.89 8.09
CA THR A 73 -5.95 -11.26 9.17
C THR A 73 -4.78 -10.45 8.62
N GLY A 74 -4.37 -10.75 7.39
CA GLY A 74 -3.19 -10.19 6.74
C GLY A 74 -1.88 -10.65 7.39
N ALA A 75 -0.80 -10.60 6.62
CA ALA A 75 0.53 -10.92 7.11
C ALA A 75 1.62 -10.27 6.27
N GLU A 76 2.81 -10.20 6.88
CA GLU A 76 4.03 -9.73 6.23
C GLU A 76 5.13 -10.80 6.31
N LEU A 77 5.81 -11.01 5.18
CA LEU A 77 7.03 -11.79 5.07
C LEU A 77 8.16 -10.85 4.62
N VAL A 78 9.27 -10.87 5.34
CA VAL A 78 10.46 -10.11 4.95
C VAL A 78 11.53 -11.06 4.47
N THR A 79 12.08 -10.77 3.30
CA THR A 79 13.20 -11.51 2.73
C THR A 79 14.36 -10.57 2.52
N THR A 80 15.58 -11.04 2.71
CA THR A 80 16.80 -10.32 2.36
C THR A 80 17.67 -11.23 1.51
N VAL A 81 18.05 -10.77 0.33
CA VAL A 81 18.94 -11.49 -0.57
C VAL A 81 20.22 -10.71 -0.72
N ALA A 82 21.34 -11.36 -0.39
CA ALA A 82 22.66 -10.83 -0.66
C ALA A 82 23.06 -11.20 -2.09
N ASN A 83 23.44 -10.22 -2.90
CA ASN A 83 24.08 -10.53 -4.18
C ASN A 83 25.53 -11.03 -3.96
N PHE A 84 26.23 -11.41 -5.04
CA PHE A 84 27.63 -11.86 -4.95
C PHE A 84 28.59 -10.81 -4.37
N PHE A 85 28.22 -9.53 -4.38
CA PHE A 85 28.97 -8.42 -3.80
C PHE A 85 28.53 -8.09 -2.35
N LEU A 86 27.70 -8.95 -1.74
CA LEU A 86 27.12 -8.78 -0.41
C LEU A 86 26.28 -7.50 -0.27
N GLU A 87 25.71 -7.02 -1.36
CA GLU A 87 24.70 -5.98 -1.34
C GLU A 87 23.36 -6.66 -1.06
N ASP A 88 22.74 -6.26 0.04
CA ASP A 88 21.49 -6.84 0.53
C ASP A 88 20.31 -6.08 -0.10
N THR A 89 19.46 -6.79 -0.85
CA THR A 89 18.13 -6.30 -1.21
C THR A 89 17.11 -6.89 -0.24
N THR A 90 16.33 -6.03 0.42
CA THR A 90 15.26 -6.46 1.33
C THR A 90 13.90 -6.30 0.66
N THR A 91 13.10 -7.34 0.63
CA THR A 91 11.74 -7.31 0.08
C THR A 91 10.72 -7.62 1.17
N TYR A 92 9.71 -6.75 1.28
CA TYR A 92 8.57 -6.90 2.19
C TYR A 92 7.35 -7.30 1.37
N TYR A 93 6.89 -8.53 1.56
CA TYR A 93 5.68 -9.06 0.94
C TYR A 93 4.52 -8.94 1.93
N ARG A 94 3.44 -8.28 1.53
CA ARG A 94 2.30 -8.02 2.40
C ARG A 94 1.01 -8.52 1.75
N VAL A 95 0.29 -9.38 2.47
CA VAL A 95 -1.02 -9.91 2.06
C VAL A 95 -2.08 -9.41 3.02
N TYR A 96 -3.29 -9.17 2.50
CA TYR A 96 -4.42 -8.68 3.27
C TYR A 96 -5.57 -9.69 3.25
N ASP A 97 -6.03 -10.08 2.06
CA ASP A 97 -7.15 -11.01 1.88
C ASP A 97 -7.11 -11.73 0.52
N ALA A 98 -8.07 -12.63 0.29
CA ALA A 98 -8.15 -13.46 -0.91
C ALA A 98 -8.36 -12.68 -2.22
N ASN A 99 -8.87 -11.46 -2.18
CA ASN A 99 -9.32 -10.71 -3.35
C ASN A 99 -8.45 -9.48 -3.66
N ARG A 100 -7.36 -9.27 -2.92
CA ARG A 100 -6.43 -8.17 -3.14
C ARG A 100 -5.09 -8.67 -3.64
N ASP A 101 -4.41 -7.82 -4.40
CA ASP A 101 -3.04 -8.05 -4.84
C ASP A 101 -2.08 -8.08 -3.64
N VAL A 102 -0.96 -8.80 -3.80
CA VAL A 102 0.15 -8.72 -2.83
C VAL A 102 0.80 -7.35 -3.01
N GLU A 103 0.92 -6.64 -1.89
CA GLU A 103 1.66 -5.39 -1.84
C GLU A 103 3.13 -5.70 -1.55
N VAL A 104 4.03 -5.20 -2.40
CA VAL A 104 5.46 -5.53 -2.36
C VAL A 104 6.27 -4.25 -2.25
N PHE A 105 7.13 -4.18 -1.24
CA PHE A 105 8.15 -3.14 -1.12
C PHE A 105 9.53 -3.75 -1.32
N VAL A 106 10.32 -3.20 -2.22
CA VAL A 106 11.71 -3.61 -2.48
C VAL A 106 12.61 -2.49 -2.00
N ASP A 107 13.26 -2.70 -0.87
CA ASP A 107 14.29 -1.83 -0.33
C ASP A 107 15.65 -2.28 -0.87
N SER A 108 16.17 -1.51 -1.81
CA SER A 108 17.48 -1.71 -2.42
C SER A 108 18.47 -0.66 -1.93
N HIS A 109 18.43 -0.26 -0.65
CA HIS A 109 19.45 0.62 -0.06
C HIS A 109 20.84 -0.05 -0.10
N ASP A 110 21.49 0.05 -1.26
CA ASP A 110 22.88 -0.26 -1.51
C ASP A 110 23.61 0.99 -2.05
N ARG A 111 24.91 0.89 -2.30
CA ARG A 111 25.85 2.01 -2.55
C ARG A 111 25.63 2.77 -3.89
N GLY A 112 24.39 2.90 -4.36
CA GLY A 112 24.05 3.65 -5.57
C GLY A 112 22.57 4.02 -5.76
N ASN A 113 21.62 3.33 -5.11
CA ASN A 113 20.18 3.58 -5.26
C ASN A 113 19.49 3.84 -3.91
N PRO A 114 19.33 5.11 -3.50
CA PRO A 114 18.49 5.43 -2.36
C PRO A 114 17.02 5.28 -2.76
N GLY A 115 16.30 4.35 -2.11
CA GLY A 115 14.85 4.34 -2.17
C GLY A 115 14.21 2.96 -2.07
N VAL A 116 12.98 2.97 -1.57
CA VAL A 116 12.08 1.83 -1.62
C VAL A 116 11.32 1.86 -2.94
N SER A 117 11.22 0.73 -3.63
CA SER A 117 10.29 0.55 -4.76
C SER A 117 9.00 -0.12 -4.28
N HIS A 118 7.85 0.26 -4.86
CA HIS A 118 6.54 -0.20 -4.40
C HIS A 118 5.70 -0.72 -5.57
N TYR A 119 5.17 -1.93 -5.41
CA TYR A 119 4.41 -2.66 -6.45
C TYR A 119 3.17 -3.34 -5.87
N PHE A 120 2.16 -3.53 -6.71
CA PHE A 120 1.05 -4.44 -6.47
C PHE A 120 1.10 -5.55 -7.49
N CYS A 121 1.10 -6.79 -7.02
CA CYS A 121 1.30 -7.95 -7.87
C CYS A 121 0.16 -8.94 -7.68
N ALA A 122 -0.43 -9.36 -8.80
CA ALA A 122 -1.50 -10.33 -8.82
C ALA A 122 -1.04 -11.60 -8.10
N ILE A 123 -1.92 -12.17 -7.27
CA ILE A 123 -1.57 -13.35 -6.48
C ILE A 123 -1.66 -14.58 -7.39
N PRO A 124 -0.54 -15.27 -7.69
CA PRO A 124 -0.64 -16.63 -8.20
C PRO A 124 -1.25 -17.51 -7.10
N ASP A 125 -2.30 -18.27 -7.43
CA ASP A 125 -3.00 -19.14 -6.48
C ASP A 125 -2.09 -20.18 -5.81
N THR A 126 -0.90 -20.44 -6.38
CA THR A 126 -0.04 -21.56 -6.02
C THR A 126 1.38 -21.20 -5.61
N ASP A 127 1.96 -20.05 -5.99
CA ASP A 127 3.38 -19.80 -5.69
C ASP A 127 3.78 -18.32 -5.67
N LEU A 128 4.11 -17.78 -4.49
CA LEU A 128 4.83 -16.50 -4.39
C LEU A 128 6.29 -16.77 -4.76
N SER A 129 6.58 -16.90 -6.07
CA SER A 129 7.94 -17.11 -6.57
C SER A 129 8.81 -15.85 -6.40
N PHE A 130 10.11 -16.07 -6.25
CA PHE A 130 11.13 -15.04 -6.09
C PHE A 130 11.70 -14.56 -7.43
N GLU A 131 12.29 -13.35 -7.40
CA GLU A 131 12.88 -12.53 -8.48
C GLU A 131 11.89 -11.81 -9.39
N PRO A 132 12.12 -10.48 -9.56
CA PRO A 132 11.14 -9.43 -9.25
C PRO A 132 9.78 -9.84 -9.76
N PRO A 133 8.73 -9.76 -8.92
CA PRO A 133 7.43 -10.25 -9.34
C PRO A 133 7.15 -9.64 -10.71
N SER A 134 6.96 -10.51 -11.71
CA SER A 134 6.57 -10.08 -13.04
C SER A 134 5.10 -9.68 -12.93
N CYS A 135 4.90 -8.53 -12.28
CA CYS A 135 3.73 -7.68 -12.40
C CYS A 135 3.94 -6.94 -13.73
#